data_AF-A0A8J8J9U2-F1
#
_entry.id   AF-A0A8J8J9U2-F1
#
_cell.length_a   1.000
_cell.length_b   1.000
_cell.length_c   1.000
_cell.angle_alpha   90.00
_cell.angle_beta   90.00
_cell.angle_gamma   90.00
#
_symmetry.space_group_name_H-M   'P 1'
#
loop_
_entity.id
_entity.type
_entity.pdbx_description
1 polymer ?
#
loop_
_entity_poly.entity_id
_entity_poly.type
_entity_poly.pdbx_seq_one_letter_code
_entity_poly.pdbx_strand_id
1 'polypeptide(L)'
;MVNVGRVVDRVNVESEASIYLRRYEEASTKAFSGLESAINAVIGLEKLFAFVDSYRNFYEIISSIDRFLGNRKRKAFYLLDRNICERIPINPLPELEKIASTFLDVRFDGNRLIGRIRKSPDIRMTGWEIEVSVEAII
;
A
#
# COMPACT_ATOMS: atom_id res chain seq x y z
N MET A 1 17.66 -4.68 13.62
CA MET A 1 16.80 -3.58 13.14
C MET A 1 17.54 -2.89 12.01
N VAL A 2 16.95 -2.80 10.81
CA VAL A 2 17.61 -2.19 9.64
C VAL A 2 17.12 -0.76 9.50
N ASN A 3 18.03 0.22 9.39
CA ASN A 3 17.70 1.63 9.16
C ASN A 3 18.10 1.99 7.73
N VAL A 4 17.15 2.51 6.95
CA VAL A 4 17.39 2.99 5.58
C VAL A 4 16.82 4.40 5.46
N GLY A 5 17.62 5.34 4.95
CA GLY A 5 17.24 6.75 4.83
C GLY A 5 17.11 7.49 6.16
N ARG A 6 16.39 8.62 6.16
CA ARG A 6 16.11 9.41 7.36
C ARG A 6 14.89 8.87 8.08
N VAL A 7 15.10 8.12 9.16
CA VAL A 7 14.01 7.62 10.01
C VAL A 7 13.44 8.78 10.82
N VAL A 8 12.17 9.14 10.57
CA VAL A 8 11.48 10.26 11.24
C VAL A 8 10.67 9.82 12.46
N ASP A 9 10.21 8.57 12.49
CA ASP A 9 9.45 7.99 13.61
C ASP A 9 9.54 6.45 13.58
N ARG A 10 9.16 5.81 14.69
CA ARG A 10 9.02 4.34 14.80
C ARG A 10 7.72 3.98 15.48
N VAL A 11 6.87 3.25 14.77
CA VAL A 11 5.58 2.74 15.30
C VAL A 11 5.74 1.28 15.65
N ASN A 12 5.53 0.93 16.92
CA ASN A 12 5.51 -0.47 17.36
C ASN A 12 4.27 -1.18 16.79
N VAL A 13 4.46 -2.41 16.34
CA VAL A 13 3.35 -3.31 16.00
C VAL A 13 2.61 -3.66 17.28
N GLU A 14 1.29 -3.57 17.24
CA GLU A 14 0.39 -3.84 18.37
C GLU A 14 -0.57 -4.96 17.98
N SER A 15 -1.02 -5.76 18.96
CA SER A 15 -2.01 -6.83 18.73
C SER A 15 -3.37 -6.28 18.33
N GLU A 16 -3.73 -5.10 18.84
CA GLU A 16 -4.96 -4.40 18.46
C GLU A 16 -4.70 -3.49 17.26
N ALA A 17 -5.38 -3.80 16.14
CA ALA A 17 -5.27 -3.04 14.90
C ALA A 17 -5.58 -1.55 15.10
N SER A 18 -6.61 -1.22 15.88
CA SER A 18 -7.02 0.16 16.18
C SER A 18 -5.89 1.00 16.81
N ILE A 19 -5.11 0.43 17.72
CA ILE A 19 -3.98 1.12 18.39
C ILE A 19 -2.84 1.36 17.39
N TYR A 20 -2.48 0.33 16.62
CA TYR A 20 -1.45 0.45 15.58
C TYR A 20 -1.82 1.54 14.55
N LEU A 21 -3.07 1.53 14.06
CA LEU A 21 -3.55 2.47 13.06
C LEU A 21 -3.55 3.91 13.58
N ARG A 22 -3.98 4.14 14.84
CA ARG A 22 -3.93 5.47 15.45
C ARG A 22 -2.50 6.01 15.54
N ARG A 23 -1.55 5.19 16.00
CA ARG A 23 -0.13 5.60 16.09
C ARG A 23 0.48 5.87 14.73
N TYR A 24 0.13 5.07 13.72
CA TYR A 24 0.55 5.31 12.34
C TYR A 24 -0.01 6.65 11.81
N GLU A 25 -1.27 6.97 12.08
CA GLU A 25 -1.88 8.24 11.69
C GLU A 25 -1.20 9.44 12.36
N GLU A 26 -0.89 9.34 13.65
CA GLU A 26 -0.15 10.38 14.39
C GLU A 26 1.27 10.58 13.83
N ALA A 27 2.01 9.49 13.61
CA ALA A 27 3.37 9.52 13.08
C ALA A 27 3.41 10.06 11.65
N SER A 28 2.50 9.61 10.79
CA SER A 28 2.41 10.07 9.39
C SER A 28 2.00 11.53 9.29
N THR A 29 1.07 12.00 10.12
CA THR A 29 0.67 13.41 10.17
C THR A 29 1.85 14.31 10.53
N LYS A 30 2.67 13.91 11.52
CA LYS A 30 3.90 14.64 11.88
C LYS A 30 4.93 14.60 10.76
N ALA A 31 5.13 13.44 10.13
CA ALA A 31 6.10 13.25 9.05
C ALA A 31 5.76 14.08 7.81
N PHE A 32 4.47 14.26 7.50
CA PHE A 32 4.01 15.07 6.39
C PHE A 32 3.80 16.55 6.75
N SER A 33 4.02 16.94 8.02
CA SER A 33 3.87 18.33 8.43
C SER A 33 4.88 19.23 7.71
N GLY A 34 4.38 20.29 7.08
CA GLY A 34 5.20 21.22 6.30
C GLY A 34 5.49 20.78 4.86
N LEU A 35 5.02 19.61 4.42
CA LEU A 35 5.09 19.21 3.01
C LEU A 35 3.83 19.66 2.27
N GLU A 36 3.99 20.27 1.10
CA GLU A 36 2.88 20.65 0.21
C GLU A 36 2.28 19.42 -0.48
N SER A 37 3.16 18.54 -0.99
CA SER A 37 2.80 17.25 -1.55
C SER A 37 3.91 16.22 -1.29
N ALA A 38 3.53 14.95 -1.16
CA ALA A 38 4.47 13.86 -0.95
C ALA A 38 4.13 12.62 -1.78
N ILE A 39 5.15 11.86 -2.16
CA ILE A 39 4.98 10.47 -2.59
C ILE A 39 5.11 9.60 -1.33
N ASN A 40 4.09 8.81 -1.03
CA ASN A 40 4.08 7.91 0.12
C ASN A 40 4.14 6.46 -0.35
N ALA A 41 5.32 5.84 -0.33
CA ALA A 41 5.49 4.42 -0.64
C ALA A 41 5.28 3.59 0.63
N VAL A 42 4.20 2.80 0.65
CA VAL A 42 3.89 1.85 1.74
C VAL A 42 4.29 0.45 1.27
N ILE A 43 5.20 -0.18 2.00
CA ILE A 43 5.80 -1.47 1.64
C ILE A 43 5.53 -2.45 2.77
N GLY A 44 5.16 -3.69 2.45
CA GLY A 44 5.01 -4.75 3.44
C GLY A 44 3.66 -4.76 4.15
N LEU A 45 2.66 -4.04 3.63
CA LEU A 45 1.33 -3.95 4.25
C LEU A 45 0.66 -5.33 4.35
N GLU A 46 0.92 -6.24 3.41
CA GLU A 46 0.41 -7.62 3.42
C GLU A 46 0.76 -8.36 4.73
N LYS A 47 1.88 -8.02 5.36
CA LYS A 47 2.29 -8.61 6.64
C LYS A 47 1.36 -8.22 7.79
N LEU A 48 0.76 -7.03 7.74
CA LEU A 48 -0.22 -6.62 8.75
C LEU A 48 -1.46 -7.52 8.69
N PHE A 49 -1.92 -7.85 7.50
CA PHE A 49 -3.07 -8.74 7.30
C PHE A 49 -2.78 -10.19 7.68
N ALA A 50 -1.52 -10.63 7.69
CA ALA A 50 -1.14 -11.97 8.14
C ALA A 50 -1.40 -12.22 9.64
N PHE A 51 -1.45 -11.16 10.45
CA PHE A 51 -1.75 -11.24 11.89
C PHE A 51 -3.23 -11.05 12.22
N VAL A 52 -4.09 -10.88 11.20
CA VAL A 52 -5.52 -10.64 11.38
C VAL A 52 -6.27 -11.97 11.38
N ASP A 53 -6.91 -12.25 12.51
CA ASP A 53 -7.66 -13.48 12.76
C ASP A 53 -9.18 -13.32 12.63
N SER A 54 -9.67 -12.10 12.44
CA SER A 54 -11.10 -11.78 12.37
C SER A 54 -11.43 -10.75 11.31
N TYR A 55 -12.61 -10.90 10.70
CA TYR A 55 -13.14 -9.93 9.74
C TYR A 55 -13.33 -8.54 10.34
N ARG A 56 -13.58 -8.43 11.66
CA ARG A 56 -13.65 -7.14 12.34
C ARG A 56 -12.33 -6.39 12.23
N ASN A 57 -11.24 -6.99 12.70
CA ASN A 57 -9.90 -6.38 12.66
C ASN A 57 -9.46 -6.12 11.21
N PHE A 58 -9.82 -7.02 10.30
CA PHE A 58 -9.58 -6.85 8.86
C PHE A 58 -10.25 -5.59 8.31
N TYR A 59 -11.54 -5.41 8.54
CA TYR A 59 -12.28 -4.25 8.05
C TYR A 59 -11.92 -2.94 8.79
N GLU A 60 -11.41 -3.01 10.02
CA GLU A 60 -10.81 -1.85 10.69
C GLU A 60 -9.58 -1.33 9.95
N ILE A 61 -8.70 -2.23 9.49
CA ILE A 61 -7.52 -1.88 8.69
C ILE A 61 -7.96 -1.32 7.33
N ILE A 62 -8.85 -2.01 6.62
CA ILE A 62 -9.38 -1.56 5.31
C ILE A 62 -9.99 -0.16 5.43
N SER A 63 -10.84 0.06 6.44
CA SER A 63 -11.47 1.36 6.67
C SER A 63 -10.46 2.46 6.99
N SER A 64 -9.38 2.14 7.70
CA SER A 64 -8.31 3.10 7.98
C SER A 64 -7.55 3.51 6.73
N ILE A 65 -7.29 2.56 5.83
CA ILE A 65 -6.68 2.85 4.52
C ILE A 65 -7.64 3.68 3.65
N ASP A 66 -8.94 3.38 3.70
CA ASP A 66 -9.95 4.10 2.90
C ASP A 66 -10.12 5.56 3.35
N ARG A 67 -10.04 5.86 4.66
CA ARG A 67 -10.05 7.24 5.18
C ARG A 67 -8.97 8.13 4.59
N PHE A 68 -7.90 7.52 4.09
CA PHE A 68 -6.77 8.20 3.47
C PHE A 68 -6.99 8.46 1.97
N LEU A 69 -8.01 7.88 1.33
CA LEU A 69 -8.33 8.13 -0.06
C LEU A 69 -8.73 9.60 -0.28
N GLY A 70 -8.26 10.20 -1.38
CA GLY A 70 -8.60 11.57 -1.75
C GLY A 70 -7.83 12.68 -1.02
N ASN A 71 -7.01 12.38 0.00
CA ASN A 71 -6.16 13.39 0.62
C ASN A 71 -5.05 13.84 -0.36
N ARG A 72 -5.18 15.09 -0.83
CA ARG A 72 -4.36 15.73 -1.87
C ARG A 72 -2.93 16.07 -1.45
N LYS A 73 -2.60 16.00 -0.15
CA LYS A 73 -1.23 16.25 0.35
C LYS A 73 -0.27 15.10 0.01
N ARG A 74 -0.76 13.96 -0.47
CA ARG A 74 0.11 12.87 -0.92
C ARG A 74 -0.52 11.99 -1.98
N LYS A 75 0.36 11.35 -2.76
CA LYS A 75 0.03 10.22 -3.60
C LYS A 75 0.64 8.96 -2.99
N ALA A 76 -0.22 8.06 -2.50
CA ALA A 76 0.21 6.83 -1.86
C ALA A 76 0.32 5.67 -2.86
N PHE A 77 1.41 4.92 -2.78
CA PHE A 77 1.65 3.70 -3.53
C PHE A 77 1.82 2.55 -2.54
N TYR A 78 0.89 1.60 -2.56
CA TYR A 78 0.94 0.41 -1.72
C TYR A 78 1.53 -0.73 -2.54
N LEU A 79 2.75 -1.14 -2.19
CA LEU A 79 3.43 -2.25 -2.83
C LEU A 79 3.14 -3.51 -2.03
N LEU A 80 2.47 -4.46 -2.68
CA LEU A 80 1.96 -5.68 -2.08
C LEU A 80 2.49 -6.88 -2.84
N ASP A 81 2.91 -7.91 -2.12
CA ASP A 81 3.18 -9.21 -2.72
C ASP A 81 1.87 -9.98 -2.89
N ARG A 82 1.45 -10.18 -4.14
CA ARG A 82 0.23 -10.93 -4.48
C ARG A 82 0.24 -12.34 -3.88
N ASN A 83 1.38 -13.04 -3.96
CA ASN A 83 1.47 -14.43 -3.51
C ASN A 83 1.28 -14.54 -2.00
N ILE A 84 1.75 -13.55 -1.24
CA ILE A 84 1.51 -13.50 0.21
C ILE A 84 0.04 -13.22 0.48
N CYS A 85 -0.53 -12.18 -0.13
CA CYS A 85 -1.92 -11.80 0.08
C CYS A 85 -2.91 -12.93 -0.23
N GLU A 86 -2.68 -13.72 -1.28
CA GLU A 86 -3.55 -14.83 -1.66
C GLU A 86 -3.46 -16.03 -0.71
N ARG A 87 -2.39 -16.14 0.08
CA ARG A 87 -2.12 -17.28 0.97
C ARG A 87 -2.48 -17.03 2.44
N ILE A 88 -2.70 -15.78 2.84
CA ILE A 88 -3.12 -15.46 4.21
C ILE A 88 -4.61 -15.77 4.42
N PRO A 89 -5.05 -16.08 5.66
CA PRO A 89 -6.39 -16.61 5.92
C PRO A 89 -7.54 -15.76 5.39
N ILE A 90 -7.38 -14.42 5.44
CA ILE A 90 -8.31 -13.47 4.85
C ILE A 90 -7.56 -12.71 3.76
N ASN A 91 -7.86 -13.00 2.49
CA ASN A 91 -7.20 -12.36 1.35
C ASN A 91 -7.60 -10.88 1.26
N PRO A 92 -6.65 -9.93 1.42
CA PRO A 92 -6.95 -8.50 1.41
C PRO A 92 -7.10 -7.91 0.01
N LEU A 93 -6.64 -8.59 -1.05
CA LEU A 93 -6.58 -8.02 -2.40
C LEU A 93 -7.93 -7.52 -2.92
N PRO A 94 -9.06 -8.26 -2.80
CA PRO A 94 -10.34 -7.79 -3.32
C PRO A 94 -10.79 -6.47 -2.68
N GLU A 95 -10.64 -6.33 -1.37
CA GLU A 95 -11.03 -5.10 -0.65
C GLU A 95 -10.04 -3.95 -0.89
N LEU A 96 -8.74 -4.24 -0.96
CA LEU A 96 -7.73 -3.25 -1.32
C LEU A 96 -7.93 -2.73 -2.75
N GLU A 97 -8.22 -3.60 -3.71
CA GLU A 97 -8.56 -3.22 -5.09
C GLU A 97 -9.84 -2.37 -5.13
N LYS A 98 -10.84 -2.69 -4.30
CA LYS A 98 -12.09 -1.94 -4.19
C LYS A 98 -11.87 -0.50 -3.70
N ILE A 99 -11.04 -0.29 -2.68
CA ILE A 99 -10.80 1.06 -2.12
C ILE A 99 -9.72 1.85 -2.86
N ALA A 100 -8.80 1.18 -3.57
CA ALA A 100 -7.76 1.86 -4.33
C ALA A 100 -8.35 2.68 -5.49
N SER A 101 -7.85 3.89 -5.72
CA SER A 101 -8.24 4.68 -6.91
C SER A 101 -7.67 4.08 -8.20
N THR A 102 -6.44 3.56 -8.13
CA THR A 102 -5.75 2.88 -9.23
C THR A 102 -5.17 1.57 -8.71
N PHE A 103 -5.32 0.49 -9.49
CA PHE A 103 -4.74 -0.81 -9.18
C PHE A 103 -3.89 -1.27 -10.37
N LEU A 104 -2.62 -1.56 -10.10
CA LEU A 104 -1.63 -2.02 -11.07
C LEU A 104 -1.22 -3.45 -10.71
N ASP A 105 -1.37 -4.36 -11.65
CA ASP A 105 -0.82 -5.70 -11.55
C ASP A 105 0.59 -5.69 -12.14
N VAL A 106 1.60 -5.98 -11.33
CA VAL A 106 3.00 -5.92 -11.76
C VAL A 106 3.57 -7.33 -11.76
N ARG A 107 4.11 -7.74 -12.90
CA ARG A 107 4.86 -8.99 -13.05
C ARG A 107 6.27 -8.72 -13.53
N PHE A 108 7.18 -9.59 -13.11
CA PHE A 108 8.56 -9.61 -13.58
C PHE A 108 8.74 -10.84 -14.47
N ASP A 109 9.26 -10.66 -15.67
CA ASP A 109 9.47 -11.75 -16.64
C ASP A 109 10.95 -12.16 -16.80
N GLY A 110 11.84 -11.60 -15.97
CA GLY A 110 13.28 -11.87 -15.98
C GLY A 110 14.13 -10.68 -16.40
N ASN A 111 13.69 -9.84 -17.35
CA ASN A 111 14.41 -8.62 -17.73
C ASN A 111 13.51 -7.37 -17.81
N ARG A 112 12.19 -7.54 -17.73
CA ARG A 112 11.22 -6.46 -17.78
C ARG A 112 10.28 -6.53 -16.59
N LEU A 113 9.91 -5.35 -16.10
CA LEU A 113 8.75 -5.15 -15.25
C LEU A 113 7.59 -4.76 -16.14
N ILE A 114 6.54 -5.59 -16.13
CA ILE A 114 5.31 -5.35 -16.88
C ILE A 114 4.21 -5.01 -15.87
N GLY A 115 3.77 -3.76 -15.88
CA GLY A 115 2.67 -3.25 -15.07
C GLY A 115 1.40 -3.12 -15.92
N ARG A 116 0.34 -3.85 -15.58
CA ARG A 116 -0.97 -3.75 -16.22
C ARG A 116 -1.96 -3.00 -15.33
N ILE A 117 -2.56 -1.93 -15.86
CA ILE A 117 -3.57 -1.16 -15.12
C ILE A 117 -4.88 -1.95 -15.13
N ARG A 118 -5.30 -2.43 -13.95
CA ARG A 118 -6.57 -3.17 -13.76
C ARG A 118 -7.72 -2.23 -13.40
N LYS A 119 -7.42 -1.15 -12.70
CA LYS A 119 -8.38 -0.13 -12.26
C LYS A 119 -7.75 1.25 -12.34
N SER A 120 -8.50 2.24 -12.78
CA SER A 120 -8.10 3.65 -12.81
C SER A 120 -9.34 4.56 -12.78
N PRO A 121 -9.28 5.78 -12.23
CA PRO A 121 -10.34 6.78 -12.38
C PRO A 121 -10.46 7.27 -13.84
N ASP A 122 -9.37 7.18 -14.62
CA ASP A 122 -9.40 7.40 -16.06
C ASP A 122 -9.59 6.06 -16.77
N ILE A 123 -10.83 5.81 -17.23
CA ILE A 123 -11.23 4.57 -17.89
C ILE A 123 -10.39 4.25 -19.13
N ARG A 124 -9.84 5.27 -19.80
CA ARG A 124 -9.02 5.10 -21.01
C ARG A 124 -7.71 4.38 -20.73
N MET A 125 -7.24 4.45 -19.47
CA MET A 125 -6.01 3.81 -19.03
C MET A 125 -6.21 2.35 -18.60
N THR A 126 -7.46 1.92 -18.37
CA THR A 126 -7.72 0.54 -17.95
C THR A 126 -7.32 -0.43 -19.06
N GLY A 127 -6.51 -1.43 -18.69
CA GLY A 127 -5.95 -2.40 -19.63
C GLY A 127 -4.62 -1.99 -20.25
N TRP A 128 -4.15 -0.75 -20.05
CA TRP A 128 -2.80 -0.37 -20.49
C TRP A 128 -1.74 -1.22 -19.83
N GLU A 129 -0.71 -1.55 -20.61
CA GLU A 129 0.50 -2.19 -20.14
C GLU A 129 1.66 -1.20 -20.22
N ILE A 130 2.39 -1.09 -19.13
CA ILE A 130 3.60 -0.28 -19.01
C ILE A 130 4.74 -1.27 -18.85
N GLU A 131 5.69 -1.22 -19.77
CA GLU A 131 6.85 -2.09 -19.76
C GLU A 131 8.10 -1.25 -19.46
N VAL A 132 8.89 -1.71 -18.49
CA VAL A 132 10.16 -1.08 -18.13
C VAL A 132 11.24 -2.13 -18.11
N SER A 133 12.30 -1.93 -18.90
CA SER A 133 13.51 -2.77 -18.82
C SER A 133 14.20 -2.57 -17.48
N VAL A 134 14.62 -3.64 -16.82
CA VAL A 134 15.39 -3.57 -15.58
C VAL A 134 16.74 -2.90 -15.79
N GLU A 135 17.33 -3.07 -16.98
CA GLU A 135 18.59 -2.41 -17.36
C GLU A 135 18.47 -0.87 -17.38
N ALA A 136 17.25 -0.35 -17.50
CA ALA A 136 17.00 1.10 -17.48
C ALA A 136 16.82 1.66 -16.06
N ILE A 137 16.75 0.81 -15.03
CA ILE A 137 16.49 1.18 -13.62
C ILE A 137 17.77 1.15 -12.77
N ILE A 138 18.81 0.42 -13.22
CA ILE A 138 20.10 0.26 -12.54
C ILE A 138 21.11 1.26 -13.10
#